data_AF-A0A174CJD1-F1
#
_entry.id   AF-A0A174CJD1-F1
#
_cell.length_a   1.000
_cell.length_b   1.000
_cell.length_c   1.000
_cell.angle_alpha   90.00
_cell.angle_beta   90.00
_cell.angle_gamma   90.00
#
_symmetry.space_group_name_H-M   'P 1'
#
loop_
_entity.id
_entity.type
_entity.pdbx_description
1 polymer ?
#
loop_
_entity_poly.entity_id
_entity_poly.type
_entity_poly.pdbx_seq_one_letter_code
_entity_poly.pdbx_strand_id
1 'polypeptide(L)'
;MEIDNKNSEEKEAKQPAEIPEKEKDHVLRTAVILATVIIVLGGIVVAVRLNNPKQDTTKGRKILSEMDRTDVGKVNKKIQKLEEEERVKEEAADNRSVSEKFADCLILGDSITQGLYEYGVLDEANVQADRGTEVSEVSSKKIEEHIKKAKEMKPEVLFLAYGMNDIEAQNGNASGFVKAYKNVIEDLKESLPDTKIYVNCILPAAQSAIETRPLFANVPKFNQKLKKLCKKEKVTFIDNTDLVKQEYYADDGIHMSPSYYTRWADHMAEAAGL
;
A
#
# COMPACT_ATOMS: atom_id res chain seq x y z
N MET A 1 -87.74 88.94 -35.76
CA MET A 1 -87.15 90.22 -35.33
C MET A 1 -86.27 89.93 -34.13
N GLU A 2 -85.07 90.50 -34.12
CA GLU A 2 -84.27 90.98 -32.96
C GLU A 2 -84.01 90.09 -31.71
N ILE A 3 -82.70 90.00 -31.37
CA ILE A 3 -81.98 90.15 -30.07
C ILE A 3 -82.79 90.18 -28.74
N ASP A 4 -82.31 89.81 -27.54
CA ASP A 4 -80.96 89.57 -26.96
C ASP A 4 -81.10 88.72 -25.64
N ASN A 5 -80.16 88.40 -24.73
CA ASN A 5 -78.69 88.53 -24.51
C ASN A 5 -78.24 87.34 -23.58
N LYS A 6 -77.05 87.38 -22.96
CA LYS A 6 -76.56 86.49 -21.88
C LYS A 6 -77.09 86.87 -20.49
N ASN A 7 -77.02 85.93 -19.54
CA ASN A 7 -76.32 86.20 -18.26
C ASN A 7 -75.69 84.93 -17.66
N SER A 8 -74.88 85.07 -16.61
CA SER A 8 -74.05 84.02 -15.98
C SER A 8 -74.05 84.10 -14.46
N GLU A 9 -73.75 83.00 -13.77
CA GLU A 9 -73.40 83.03 -12.33
C GLU A 9 -72.42 81.90 -11.94
N GLU A 10 -71.77 82.04 -10.78
CA GLU A 10 -70.45 81.46 -10.49
C GLU A 10 -70.41 80.67 -9.16
N LYS A 11 -69.37 79.84 -8.93
CA LYS A 11 -69.12 79.18 -7.65
C LYS A 11 -67.63 79.13 -7.30
N GLU A 12 -67.27 79.70 -6.15
CA GLU A 12 -65.92 79.66 -5.59
C GLU A 12 -65.54 78.29 -5.01
N ALA A 13 -64.23 78.04 -4.89
CA ALA A 13 -63.65 76.88 -4.21
C ALA A 13 -62.63 77.34 -3.15
N LYS A 14 -62.57 76.63 -2.01
CA LYS A 14 -61.79 77.03 -0.83
C LYS A 14 -60.46 76.27 -0.75
N GLN A 15 -59.37 76.98 -0.45
CA GLN A 15 -58.00 76.44 -0.47
C GLN A 15 -57.67 75.53 0.75
N PRO A 16 -56.74 74.57 0.61
CA PRO A 16 -56.24 73.74 1.72
C PRO A 16 -55.26 74.51 2.62
N ALA A 17 -55.14 74.08 3.88
CA ALA A 17 -54.29 74.73 4.88
C ALA A 17 -52.80 74.33 4.75
N GLU A 18 -51.89 75.26 5.03
CA GLU A 18 -50.44 75.06 4.97
C GLU A 18 -49.83 74.46 6.24
N ILE A 19 -48.78 73.66 6.05
CA ILE A 19 -47.91 73.17 7.13
C ILE A 19 -47.01 74.31 7.64
N PRO A 20 -46.83 74.47 8.98
CA PRO A 20 -45.98 75.51 9.56
C PRO A 20 -44.53 75.50 9.03
N GLU A 21 -44.00 76.70 8.79
CA GLU A 21 -42.67 76.94 8.21
C GLU A 21 -41.53 76.26 8.97
N LYS A 22 -41.66 76.17 10.30
CA LYS A 22 -40.66 75.57 11.18
C LYS A 22 -40.57 74.04 11.07
N GLU A 23 -41.65 73.37 10.65
CA GLU A 23 -41.64 71.93 10.36
C GLU A 23 -41.12 71.65 8.95
N LYS A 24 -41.49 72.49 7.97
CA LYS A 24 -40.95 72.44 6.59
C LYS A 24 -39.42 72.45 6.62
N ASP A 25 -38.79 73.31 7.43
CA ASP A 25 -37.33 73.40 7.54
C ASP A 25 -36.68 72.17 8.20
N HIS A 26 -37.32 71.56 9.21
CA HIS A 26 -36.82 70.32 9.81
C HIS A 26 -36.91 69.14 8.83
N VAL A 27 -38.05 68.97 8.15
CA VAL A 27 -38.25 67.92 7.13
C VAL A 27 -37.25 68.07 5.99
N LEU A 28 -36.99 69.30 5.52
CA LEU A 28 -35.99 69.59 4.49
C LEU A 28 -34.58 69.18 4.94
N ARG A 29 -34.17 69.54 6.17
CA ARG A 29 -32.87 69.11 6.73
C ARG A 29 -32.76 67.59 6.84
N THR A 30 -33.80 66.90 7.31
CA THR A 30 -33.82 65.43 7.38
C THR A 30 -33.71 64.79 5.98
N ALA A 31 -34.40 65.34 4.97
CA ALA A 31 -34.32 64.87 3.59
C ALA A 31 -32.93 65.07 2.98
N VAL A 32 -32.27 66.20 3.22
CA VAL A 32 -30.89 66.47 2.77
C VAL A 32 -29.87 65.53 3.43
N ILE A 33 -30.04 65.22 4.72
CA ILE A 33 -29.22 64.23 5.44
C ILE A 33 -29.42 62.83 4.85
N LEU A 34 -30.66 62.40 4.58
CA LEU A 34 -30.94 61.13 3.92
C LEU A 34 -30.33 61.04 2.51
N ALA A 35 -30.49 62.09 1.70
CA ALA A 35 -29.92 62.15 0.36
C ALA A 35 -28.37 62.05 0.39
N THR A 36 -27.71 62.76 1.29
CA THR A 36 -26.24 62.70 1.43
C THR A 36 -25.76 61.34 1.95
N VAL A 37 -26.47 60.70 2.89
CA VAL A 37 -26.16 59.32 3.31
C VAL A 37 -26.30 58.33 2.14
N ILE A 38 -27.34 58.44 1.32
CA ILE A 38 -27.54 57.60 0.12
C ILE A 38 -26.40 57.81 -0.89
N ILE A 39 -25.97 59.05 -1.12
CA ILE A 39 -24.83 59.36 -2.01
C ILE A 39 -23.52 58.76 -1.47
N VAL A 40 -23.26 58.85 -0.17
CA VAL A 40 -22.07 58.24 0.46
C VAL A 40 -22.09 56.72 0.36
N LEU A 41 -23.23 56.07 0.64
CA LEU A 41 -23.38 54.62 0.49
C LEU A 41 -23.22 54.18 -0.97
N GLY A 42 -23.79 54.92 -1.92
CA GLY A 42 -23.60 54.69 -3.35
C GLY A 42 -22.12 54.83 -3.76
N GLY A 43 -21.43 55.86 -3.25
CA GLY A 43 -20.00 56.07 -3.44
C GLY A 43 -19.15 54.91 -2.90
N ILE A 44 -19.48 54.40 -1.71
CA ILE A 44 -18.80 53.22 -1.13
C ILE A 44 -19.05 51.97 -1.99
N VAL A 45 -20.28 51.72 -2.43
CA VAL A 45 -20.61 50.57 -3.30
C VAL A 45 -19.88 50.65 -4.66
N VAL A 46 -19.78 51.86 -5.23
CA VAL A 46 -19.01 52.10 -6.46
C VAL A 46 -17.50 51.91 -6.21
N ALA A 47 -16.96 52.46 -5.13
CA ALA A 47 -15.54 52.28 -4.77
C ALA A 47 -15.19 50.81 -4.53
N VAL A 48 -16.04 50.05 -3.84
CA VAL A 48 -15.86 48.59 -3.65
C VAL A 48 -15.98 47.83 -4.97
N ARG A 49 -16.85 48.25 -5.90
CA ARG A 49 -16.91 47.67 -7.25
C ARG A 49 -15.66 47.95 -8.09
N LEU A 50 -15.06 49.14 -7.95
CA LEU A 50 -13.87 49.55 -8.69
C LEU A 50 -12.58 48.95 -8.10
N ASN A 51 -12.49 48.82 -6.76
CA ASN A 51 -11.36 48.24 -6.04
C ASN A 51 -11.41 46.71 -5.90
N ASN A 52 -12.38 46.02 -6.54
CA ASN A 52 -12.38 44.56 -6.62
C ASN A 52 -11.65 44.13 -7.91
N PRO A 53 -10.34 43.80 -7.87
CA PRO A 53 -9.63 43.34 -9.06
C PRO A 53 -10.25 42.03 -9.56
N LYS A 54 -10.49 41.94 -10.87
CA LYS A 54 -10.85 40.68 -11.51
C LYS A 54 -9.76 39.66 -11.19
N GLN A 55 -10.12 38.50 -10.64
CA GLN A 55 -9.16 37.45 -10.28
C GLN A 55 -8.22 37.14 -11.44
N ASP A 56 -6.92 37.05 -11.16
CA ASP A 56 -5.91 36.68 -12.15
C ASP A 56 -6.03 35.20 -12.53
N THR A 57 -6.96 34.94 -13.42
CA THR A 57 -7.19 33.64 -14.06
C THR A 57 -6.06 33.24 -15.01
N THR A 58 -5.02 34.05 -15.21
CA THR A 58 -3.91 33.72 -16.12
C THR A 58 -3.11 32.52 -15.60
N LYS A 59 -2.85 32.44 -14.29
CA LYS A 59 -2.20 31.26 -13.68
C LYS A 59 -3.05 29.99 -13.84
N GLY A 60 -4.34 30.07 -13.51
CA GLY A 60 -5.28 28.95 -13.68
C GLY A 60 -5.41 28.49 -15.13
N ARG A 61 -5.54 29.43 -16.07
CA ARG A 61 -5.56 29.13 -17.51
C ARG A 61 -4.24 28.56 -18.04
N LYS A 62 -3.10 28.96 -17.48
CA LYS A 62 -1.81 28.38 -17.86
C LYS A 62 -1.70 26.92 -17.38
N ILE A 63 -2.09 26.64 -16.14
CA ILE A 63 -2.16 25.28 -15.59
C ILE A 63 -3.12 24.41 -16.42
N LEU A 64 -4.34 24.90 -16.70
CA LEU A 64 -5.29 24.19 -17.57
C LEU A 64 -4.70 23.96 -18.98
N SER A 65 -4.05 24.95 -19.58
CA SER A 65 -3.38 24.78 -20.88
C SER A 65 -2.22 23.78 -20.85
N GLU A 66 -1.56 23.59 -19.72
CA GLU A 66 -0.48 22.60 -19.52
C GLU A 66 -1.05 21.20 -19.22
N MET A 67 -2.22 21.12 -18.58
CA MET A 67 -2.98 19.87 -18.40
C MET A 67 -3.66 19.41 -19.70
N ASP A 68 -4.25 20.31 -20.49
CA ASP A 68 -4.80 20.02 -21.84
C ASP A 68 -3.70 19.54 -22.81
N ARG A 69 -2.46 20.01 -22.61
CA ARG A 69 -1.27 19.53 -23.34
C ARG A 69 -0.74 18.19 -22.83
N THR A 70 -1.16 17.74 -21.65
CA THR A 70 -0.88 16.40 -21.17
C THR A 70 -1.82 15.45 -21.90
N ASP A 71 -1.38 15.02 -23.09
CA ASP A 71 -2.11 14.14 -24.00
C ASP A 71 -2.53 12.84 -23.28
N VAL A 72 -3.77 12.84 -22.78
CA VAL A 72 -4.36 11.73 -22.02
C VAL A 72 -4.41 10.46 -22.89
N GLY A 73 -4.52 10.60 -24.22
CA GLY A 73 -4.43 9.48 -25.15
C GLY A 73 -3.04 8.84 -25.17
N LYS A 74 -1.95 9.61 -25.07
CA LYS A 74 -0.59 9.07 -24.90
C LYS A 74 -0.37 8.46 -23.52
N VAL A 75 -0.90 9.06 -22.45
CA VAL A 75 -0.80 8.50 -21.09
C VAL A 75 -1.55 7.16 -21.02
N ASN A 76 -2.79 7.11 -21.49
CA ASN A 76 -3.62 5.90 -21.49
C ASN A 76 -3.03 4.79 -22.38
N LYS A 77 -2.46 5.14 -23.55
CA LYS A 77 -1.71 4.17 -24.38
C LYS A 77 -0.44 3.66 -23.72
N LYS A 78 0.23 4.46 -22.88
CA LYS A 78 1.40 4.00 -22.12
C LYS A 78 0.99 3.08 -20.96
N ILE A 79 -0.13 3.37 -20.29
CA ILE A 79 -0.73 2.49 -19.28
C ILE A 79 -1.10 1.14 -19.93
N GLN A 80 -1.90 1.15 -21.00
CA GLN A 80 -2.29 -0.06 -21.73
C GLN A 80 -1.10 -0.87 -22.26
N LYS A 81 0.00 -0.22 -22.67
CA LYS A 81 1.21 -0.92 -23.09
C LYS A 81 1.97 -1.57 -21.92
N LEU A 82 1.93 -0.96 -20.73
CA LEU A 82 2.50 -1.55 -19.51
C LEU A 82 1.63 -2.70 -19.01
N GLU A 83 0.30 -2.54 -18.98
CA GLU A 83 -0.67 -3.59 -18.63
C GLU A 83 -0.54 -4.81 -19.57
N GLU A 84 -0.33 -4.59 -20.88
CA GLU A 84 -0.07 -5.67 -21.85
C GLU A 84 1.31 -6.31 -21.64
N GLU A 85 2.36 -5.52 -21.37
CA GLU A 85 3.71 -6.04 -21.07
C GLU A 85 3.78 -6.79 -19.72
N GLU A 86 2.90 -6.46 -18.79
CA GLU A 86 2.77 -7.11 -17.48
C GLU A 86 2.01 -8.42 -17.64
N ARG A 87 0.82 -8.40 -18.27
CA ARG A 87 0.06 -9.63 -18.54
C ARG A 87 0.80 -10.64 -19.42
N VAL A 88 1.55 -10.18 -20.44
CA VAL A 88 2.38 -11.08 -21.26
C VAL A 88 3.55 -11.68 -20.47
N LYS A 89 4.07 -11.00 -19.44
CA LYS A 89 5.05 -11.59 -18.52
C LYS A 89 4.40 -12.59 -17.56
N GLU A 90 3.21 -12.30 -17.04
CA GLU A 90 2.44 -13.23 -16.21
C GLU A 90 2.11 -14.51 -17.00
N GLU A 91 1.56 -14.39 -18.21
CA GLU A 91 1.28 -15.51 -19.12
C GLU A 91 2.54 -16.32 -19.48
N ALA A 92 3.70 -15.66 -19.63
CA ALA A 92 4.98 -16.33 -19.92
C ALA A 92 5.70 -16.87 -18.67
N ALA A 93 5.36 -16.39 -17.47
CA ALA A 93 5.81 -16.96 -16.21
C ALA A 93 4.99 -18.20 -15.87
N ASP A 94 3.66 -18.14 -15.99
CA ASP A 94 2.78 -19.24 -15.62
C ASP A 94 2.99 -20.50 -16.49
N ASN A 95 3.37 -20.32 -17.76
CA ASN A 95 3.73 -21.41 -18.67
C ASN A 95 5.14 -22.02 -18.44
N ARG A 96 6.01 -21.43 -17.60
CA ARG A 96 7.30 -22.05 -17.24
C ARG A 96 7.09 -23.13 -16.18
N SER A 97 7.83 -24.23 -16.28
CA SER A 97 7.89 -25.22 -15.22
C SER A 97 8.47 -24.62 -13.94
N VAL A 98 8.15 -25.22 -12.79
CA VAL A 98 8.65 -24.74 -11.48
C VAL A 98 10.19 -24.67 -11.49
N SER A 99 10.89 -25.67 -12.02
CA SER A 99 12.35 -25.64 -12.09
C SER A 99 12.91 -24.51 -12.97
N GLU A 100 12.21 -24.07 -14.01
CA GLU A 100 12.60 -22.92 -14.84
C GLU A 100 12.31 -21.56 -14.18
N LYS A 101 11.35 -21.50 -13.24
CA LYS A 101 11.13 -20.31 -12.40
C LYS A 101 12.26 -20.11 -11.39
N PHE A 102 12.86 -21.20 -10.91
CA PHE A 102 13.88 -21.20 -9.85
C PHE A 102 15.34 -21.29 -10.35
N ALA A 103 15.61 -21.21 -11.65
CA ALA A 103 16.95 -21.43 -12.22
C ALA A 103 18.06 -20.58 -11.56
N ASP A 104 17.83 -19.27 -11.39
CA ASP A 104 18.76 -18.33 -10.74
C ASP A 104 18.54 -18.18 -9.22
N CYS A 105 17.81 -19.12 -8.60
CA CYS A 105 17.46 -19.12 -7.18
C CYS A 105 18.25 -20.16 -6.38
N LEU A 106 18.33 -19.95 -5.07
CA LEU A 106 18.79 -20.95 -4.10
C LEU A 106 17.83 -21.01 -2.92
N ILE A 107 17.47 -22.22 -2.49
CA ILE A 107 16.67 -22.48 -1.29
C ILE A 107 17.57 -23.12 -0.23
N LEU A 108 17.72 -22.48 0.93
CA LEU A 108 18.45 -23.01 2.08
C LEU A 108 17.48 -23.46 3.18
N GLY A 109 17.65 -24.66 3.75
CA GLY A 109 16.76 -25.11 4.83
C GLY A 109 17.13 -26.40 5.55
N ASP A 110 16.14 -26.99 6.21
CA ASP A 110 16.24 -28.25 6.98
C ASP A 110 15.59 -29.46 6.26
N SER A 111 15.31 -30.57 6.96
CA SER A 111 14.70 -31.77 6.35
C SER A 111 13.30 -31.57 5.76
N ILE A 112 12.58 -30.51 6.13
CA ILE A 112 11.34 -30.13 5.43
C ILE A 112 11.69 -29.56 4.05
N THR A 113 12.84 -28.89 3.90
CA THR A 113 13.27 -28.28 2.64
C THR A 113 13.85 -29.32 1.66
N GLN A 114 14.42 -30.43 2.15
CA GLN A 114 14.91 -31.53 1.32
C GLN A 114 13.83 -32.11 0.39
N GLY A 115 12.57 -32.15 0.83
CA GLY A 115 11.45 -32.65 0.05
C GLY A 115 11.22 -31.93 -1.30
N LEU A 116 11.77 -30.72 -1.49
CA LEU A 116 11.72 -30.01 -2.77
C LEU A 116 12.47 -30.76 -3.88
N TYR A 117 13.64 -31.35 -3.58
CA TYR A 117 14.39 -32.16 -4.55
C TYR A 117 14.08 -33.66 -4.42
N GLU A 118 13.84 -34.18 -3.21
CA GLU A 118 13.51 -35.61 -3.01
C GLU A 118 12.21 -36.03 -3.71
N TYR A 119 11.28 -35.08 -3.91
CA TYR A 119 10.04 -35.29 -4.68
C TYR A 119 10.07 -34.67 -6.09
N GLY A 120 11.23 -34.22 -6.57
CA GLY A 120 11.43 -33.76 -7.95
C GLY A 120 10.67 -32.48 -8.33
N VAL A 121 10.42 -31.59 -7.37
CA VAL A 121 9.77 -30.29 -7.62
C VAL A 121 10.78 -29.22 -8.05
N LEU A 122 12.02 -29.31 -7.54
CA LEU A 122 13.17 -28.47 -7.90
C LEU A 122 14.41 -29.34 -8.13
N ASP A 123 15.38 -28.82 -8.88
CA ASP A 123 16.71 -29.43 -9.03
C ASP A 123 17.50 -29.34 -7.71
N GLU A 124 18.29 -30.38 -7.40
CA GLU A 124 19.20 -30.42 -6.24
C GLU A 124 20.27 -29.31 -6.32
N ALA A 125 20.62 -28.84 -7.52
CA ALA A 125 21.49 -27.68 -7.72
C ALA A 125 20.93 -26.39 -7.09
N ASN A 126 19.61 -26.20 -7.12
CA ASN A 126 18.93 -25.02 -6.59
C ASN A 126 18.54 -25.14 -5.11
N VAL A 127 18.85 -26.27 -4.44
CA VAL A 127 18.53 -26.49 -3.03
C VAL A 127 19.81 -26.75 -2.22
N GLN A 128 19.82 -26.37 -0.95
CA GLN A 128 20.76 -26.88 0.04
C GLN A 128 20.03 -27.06 1.36
N ALA A 129 19.82 -28.32 1.72
CA ALA A 129 19.01 -28.67 2.87
C ALA A 129 19.54 -29.95 3.51
N ASP A 130 19.68 -29.91 4.83
CA ASP A 130 20.28 -30.98 5.62
C ASP A 130 19.43 -31.32 6.85
N ARG A 131 19.30 -32.62 7.13
CA ARG A 131 18.43 -33.13 8.21
C ARG A 131 18.88 -32.63 9.58
N GLY A 132 17.98 -32.03 10.36
CA GLY A 132 18.35 -31.41 11.64
C GLY A 132 19.37 -30.29 11.42
N THR A 133 18.91 -29.21 10.79
CA THR A 133 19.65 -27.94 10.69
C THR A 133 18.82 -26.86 11.37
N GLU A 134 19.45 -26.13 12.28
CA GLU A 134 18.91 -24.99 13.00
C GLU A 134 19.82 -23.77 12.80
N VAL A 135 19.24 -22.58 12.78
CA VAL A 135 20.04 -21.33 12.66
C VAL A 135 20.71 -20.95 13.97
N SER A 136 20.31 -21.57 15.10
CA SER A 136 20.72 -21.12 16.44
C SER A 136 21.69 -22.01 17.20
N GLU A 137 22.03 -23.21 16.71
CA GLU A 137 23.14 -23.97 17.28
C GLU A 137 24.47 -23.55 16.64
N VAL A 138 25.31 -22.86 17.41
CA VAL A 138 26.65 -22.37 17.00
C VAL A 138 27.67 -23.51 16.78
N SER A 139 27.28 -24.77 16.99
CA SER A 139 28.08 -25.96 16.67
C SER A 139 27.79 -26.53 15.26
N SER A 140 26.65 -26.15 14.66
CA SER A 140 26.14 -26.72 13.40
C SER A 140 26.95 -26.18 12.22
N LYS A 141 27.91 -26.99 11.74
CA LYS A 141 28.66 -26.70 10.51
C LYS A 141 27.75 -26.55 9.28
N LYS A 142 26.58 -27.21 9.31
CA LYS A 142 25.58 -27.18 8.23
C LYS A 142 25.15 -25.76 7.90
N ILE A 143 24.79 -24.94 8.90
CA ILE A 143 24.35 -23.57 8.60
C ILE A 143 25.50 -22.73 8.04
N GLU A 144 26.74 -22.94 8.49
CA GLU A 144 27.94 -22.31 7.92
C GLU A 144 28.20 -22.76 6.46
N GLU A 145 28.04 -24.04 6.17
CA GLU A 145 28.20 -24.64 4.84
C GLU A 145 27.09 -24.20 3.87
N HIS A 146 25.84 -24.06 4.35
CA HIS A 146 24.70 -23.53 3.59
C HIS A 146 24.90 -22.04 3.25
N ILE A 147 25.31 -21.24 4.23
CA ILE A 147 25.67 -19.82 4.05
C ILE A 147 26.84 -19.70 3.07
N LYS A 148 27.87 -20.54 3.19
CA LYS A 148 29.01 -20.58 2.28
C LYS A 148 28.56 -20.87 0.84
N LYS A 149 27.74 -21.90 0.60
CA LYS A 149 27.22 -22.22 -0.75
C LYS A 149 26.47 -21.04 -1.36
N ALA A 150 25.66 -20.31 -0.58
CA ALA A 150 25.00 -19.10 -1.06
C ALA A 150 25.98 -17.98 -1.45
N LYS A 151 27.05 -17.76 -0.67
CA LYS A 151 28.11 -16.78 -0.98
C LYS A 151 28.95 -17.16 -2.21
N GLU A 152 29.10 -18.46 -2.48
CA GLU A 152 29.78 -18.99 -3.65
C GLU A 152 28.90 -18.91 -4.91
N MET A 153 27.60 -19.27 -4.82
CA MET A 153 26.66 -19.26 -5.94
C MET A 153 26.16 -17.86 -6.34
N LYS A 154 25.94 -16.96 -5.37
CA LYS A 154 25.41 -15.59 -5.58
C LYS A 154 24.11 -15.54 -6.40
N PRO A 155 23.04 -16.24 -5.97
CA PRO A 155 21.76 -16.28 -6.68
C PRO A 155 21.11 -14.89 -6.76
N GLU A 156 20.21 -14.67 -7.72
CA GLU A 156 19.38 -13.45 -7.73
C GLU A 156 18.37 -13.47 -6.58
N VAL A 157 17.88 -14.66 -6.20
CA VAL A 157 16.89 -14.85 -5.15
C VAL A 157 17.30 -15.97 -4.20
N LEU A 158 17.25 -15.67 -2.90
CA LEU A 158 17.63 -16.59 -1.82
C LEU A 158 16.45 -16.82 -0.88
N PHE A 159 15.92 -18.03 -0.85
CA PHE A 159 14.88 -18.45 0.08
C PHE A 159 15.48 -19.13 1.30
N LEU A 160 15.06 -18.74 2.50
CA LEU A 160 15.46 -19.35 3.77
C LEU A 160 14.24 -20.07 4.39
N ALA A 161 14.42 -21.34 4.76
CA ALA A 161 13.36 -22.21 5.28
C ALA A 161 13.90 -23.02 6.49
N TYR A 162 13.91 -22.36 7.65
CA TYR A 162 14.42 -22.91 8.91
C TYR A 162 13.52 -22.56 10.08
N GLY A 163 13.56 -23.41 11.11
CA GLY A 163 13.13 -23.05 12.46
C GLY A 163 12.34 -24.13 13.19
N MET A 164 12.02 -25.25 12.53
CA MET A 164 11.36 -26.37 13.20
C MET A 164 12.29 -26.99 14.25
N ASN A 165 13.56 -27.23 13.90
CA ASN A 165 14.57 -27.74 14.84
C ASN A 165 14.93 -26.70 15.92
N ASP A 166 15.00 -25.41 15.54
CA ASP A 166 15.24 -24.30 16.47
C ASP A 166 14.22 -24.22 17.62
N ILE A 167 12.98 -24.71 17.44
CA ILE A 167 11.97 -24.74 18.50
C ILE A 167 12.42 -25.63 19.67
N GLU A 168 13.08 -26.75 19.40
CA GLU A 168 13.62 -27.65 20.42
C GLU A 168 15.01 -27.22 20.88
N ALA A 169 15.91 -26.82 19.97
CA ALA A 169 17.24 -26.32 20.32
C ALA A 169 17.20 -25.07 21.23
N GLN A 170 16.17 -24.22 21.08
CA GLN A 170 15.91 -23.09 21.96
C GLN A 170 14.97 -23.40 23.15
N ASN A 171 14.50 -24.63 23.31
CA ASN A 171 13.51 -25.02 24.33
C ASN A 171 12.30 -24.06 24.39
N GLY A 172 11.69 -23.79 23.22
CA GLY A 172 10.58 -22.85 23.07
C GLY A 172 10.93 -21.35 23.19
N ASN A 173 12.21 -20.98 23.33
CA ASN A 173 12.66 -19.59 23.39
C ASN A 173 12.76 -18.93 22.00
N ALA A 174 11.60 -18.54 21.49
CA ALA A 174 11.45 -17.74 20.27
C ALA A 174 12.30 -16.44 20.23
N SER A 175 12.83 -15.97 21.37
CA SER A 175 13.72 -14.78 21.43
C SER A 175 15.18 -15.12 21.11
N GLY A 176 15.66 -16.31 21.48
CA GLY A 176 17.00 -16.78 21.12
C GLY A 176 17.07 -17.11 19.63
N PHE A 177 16.06 -17.83 19.12
CA PHE A 177 15.85 -18.11 17.71
C PHE A 177 16.05 -16.88 16.81
N VAL A 178 15.26 -15.82 17.00
CA VAL A 178 15.36 -14.61 16.16
C VAL A 178 16.62 -13.77 16.43
N LYS A 179 17.35 -14.01 17.52
CA LYS A 179 18.68 -13.42 17.70
C LYS A 179 19.70 -14.11 16.77
N ALA A 180 19.65 -15.44 16.66
CA ALA A 180 20.55 -16.18 15.78
C ALA A 180 20.17 -16.00 14.29
N TYR A 181 18.88 -16.12 13.95
CA TYR A 181 18.38 -15.87 12.60
C TYR A 181 18.76 -14.46 12.09
N LYS A 182 18.77 -13.46 12.99
CA LYS A 182 19.23 -12.10 12.64
C LYS A 182 20.68 -12.09 12.15
N ASN A 183 21.59 -12.78 12.85
CA ASN A 183 22.99 -12.88 12.44
C ASN A 183 23.12 -13.50 11.04
N VAL A 184 22.37 -14.57 10.75
CA VAL A 184 22.33 -15.24 9.44
C VAL A 184 21.85 -14.28 8.34
N ILE A 185 20.77 -13.53 8.59
CA ILE A 185 20.25 -12.54 7.63
C ILE A 185 21.24 -11.39 7.41
N GLU A 186 21.92 -10.91 8.44
CA GLU A 186 22.91 -9.83 8.33
C GLU A 186 24.16 -10.26 7.55
N ASP A 187 24.74 -11.42 7.87
CA ASP A 187 25.93 -11.96 7.19
C ASP A 187 25.67 -12.26 5.70
N LEU A 188 24.48 -12.80 5.38
CA LEU A 188 24.03 -12.97 3.99
C LEU A 188 23.88 -11.62 3.29
N LYS A 189 23.21 -10.62 3.89
CA LYS A 189 23.04 -9.28 3.31
C LYS A 189 24.36 -8.52 3.10
N GLU A 190 25.33 -8.70 3.99
CA GLU A 190 26.67 -8.10 3.85
C GLU A 190 27.45 -8.76 2.71
N SER A 191 27.30 -10.07 2.52
CA SER A 191 28.04 -10.84 1.53
C SER A 191 27.39 -10.89 0.14
N LEU A 192 26.08 -10.66 0.07
CA LEU A 192 25.22 -10.78 -1.11
C LEU A 192 24.31 -9.53 -1.24
N PRO A 193 24.87 -8.33 -1.50
CA PRO A 193 24.12 -7.07 -1.48
C PRO A 193 23.05 -6.96 -2.58
N ASP A 194 23.21 -7.68 -3.69
CA ASP A 194 22.30 -7.66 -4.85
C ASP A 194 21.23 -8.79 -4.80
N THR A 195 21.40 -9.79 -3.92
CA THR A 195 20.48 -10.94 -3.80
C THR A 195 19.22 -10.57 -3.01
N LYS A 196 18.04 -10.88 -3.58
CA LYS A 196 16.76 -10.69 -2.89
C LYS A 196 16.53 -11.82 -1.90
N ILE A 197 16.47 -11.52 -0.60
CA ILE A 197 16.25 -12.54 0.45
C ILE A 197 14.78 -12.64 0.85
N TYR A 198 14.28 -13.88 0.86
CA TYR A 198 12.94 -14.27 1.28
C TYR A 198 13.02 -15.28 2.42
N VAL A 199 12.14 -15.16 3.40
CA VAL A 199 12.10 -16.03 4.59
C VAL A 199 10.74 -16.70 4.67
N ASN A 200 10.72 -18.02 4.53
CA ASN A 200 9.52 -18.83 4.74
C ASN A 200 9.17 -18.88 6.23
N CYS A 201 7.87 -18.97 6.54
CA CYS A 201 7.42 -19.31 7.88
C CYS A 201 7.83 -20.74 8.26
N ILE A 202 7.95 -21.00 9.57
CA ILE A 202 7.97 -22.36 10.09
C ILE A 202 6.57 -22.93 9.88
N LEU A 203 6.46 -24.08 9.22
CA LEU A 203 5.16 -24.70 8.96
C LEU A 203 4.49 -25.14 10.27
N PRO A 204 3.15 -25.08 10.38
CA PRO A 204 2.43 -25.74 11.47
C PRO A 204 2.80 -27.22 11.58
N ALA A 205 2.90 -27.73 12.81
CA ALA A 205 2.97 -29.16 13.07
C ALA A 205 1.55 -29.70 13.33
N ALA A 206 1.31 -30.97 12.97
CA ALA A 206 0.04 -31.64 13.23
C ALA A 206 -0.23 -31.78 14.74
N GLN A 207 -1.51 -31.88 15.11
CA GLN A 207 -1.92 -32.02 16.50
C GLN A 207 -1.29 -33.26 17.19
N SER A 208 -1.13 -34.38 16.48
CA SER A 208 -0.43 -35.59 16.95
C SER A 208 1.06 -35.37 17.24
N ALA A 209 1.74 -34.56 16.41
CA ALA A 209 3.12 -34.18 16.64
C ALA A 209 3.25 -33.26 17.86
N ILE A 210 2.29 -32.34 18.05
CA ILE A 210 2.24 -31.45 19.23
C ILE A 210 1.95 -32.25 20.52
N GLU A 211 1.07 -33.24 20.48
CA GLU A 211 0.79 -34.13 21.63
C GLU A 211 2.01 -34.95 22.05
N THR A 212 2.84 -35.35 21.07
CA THR A 212 4.08 -36.11 21.31
C THR A 212 5.25 -35.19 21.69
N ARG A 213 5.35 -34.00 21.10
CA ARG A 213 6.43 -33.00 21.27
C ARG A 213 5.81 -31.60 21.51
N PRO A 214 5.37 -31.29 22.75
CA PRO A 214 4.60 -30.08 23.05
C PRO A 214 5.28 -28.74 22.76
N LEU A 215 6.60 -28.72 22.53
CA LEU A 215 7.30 -27.51 22.13
C LEU A 215 6.80 -26.96 20.77
N PHE A 216 6.32 -27.81 19.85
CA PHE A 216 5.81 -27.36 18.55
C PHE A 216 4.54 -26.50 18.61
N ALA A 217 3.81 -26.51 19.74
CA ALA A 217 2.77 -25.51 19.99
C ALA A 217 3.30 -24.05 19.98
N ASN A 218 4.62 -23.84 20.03
CA ASN A 218 5.25 -22.53 19.90
C ASN A 218 5.42 -22.04 18.45
N VAL A 219 5.14 -22.82 17.40
CA VAL A 219 5.29 -22.39 15.98
C VAL A 219 4.69 -20.98 15.72
N PRO A 220 3.43 -20.66 16.11
CA PRO A 220 2.86 -19.33 15.88
C PRO A 220 3.62 -18.20 16.59
N LYS A 221 4.18 -18.47 17.78
CA LYS A 221 4.98 -17.54 18.59
C LYS A 221 6.37 -17.31 17.98
N PHE A 222 6.96 -18.33 17.35
CA PHE A 222 8.20 -18.19 16.57
C PHE A 222 7.94 -17.41 15.29
N ASN A 223 6.94 -17.78 14.49
CA ASN A 223 6.54 -17.06 13.26
C ASN A 223 6.20 -15.60 13.52
N GLN A 224 5.47 -15.27 14.60
CA GLN A 224 5.17 -13.88 14.94
C GLN A 224 6.44 -13.06 15.25
N LYS A 225 7.51 -13.68 15.76
CA LYS A 225 8.80 -13.01 15.96
C LYS A 225 9.63 -12.97 14.68
N LEU A 226 9.62 -14.03 13.86
CA LEU A 226 10.33 -14.09 12.57
C LEU A 226 9.78 -13.03 11.59
N LYS A 227 8.45 -12.95 11.43
CA LYS A 227 7.77 -11.90 10.64
C LYS A 227 8.11 -10.47 11.12
N LYS A 228 8.35 -10.28 12.43
CA LYS A 228 8.83 -9.02 13.03
C LYS A 228 10.33 -8.77 12.82
N LEU A 229 11.16 -9.81 12.66
CA LEU A 229 12.57 -9.70 12.27
C LEU A 229 12.67 -9.32 10.79
N CYS A 230 12.01 -10.05 9.90
CA CYS A 230 12.01 -9.79 8.45
C CYS A 230 11.64 -8.34 8.13
N LYS A 231 10.57 -7.81 8.78
CA LYS A 231 10.17 -6.39 8.64
C LYS A 231 11.23 -5.38 9.12
N LYS A 232 12.08 -5.72 10.11
CA LYS A 232 13.20 -4.86 10.54
C LYS A 232 14.36 -4.93 9.55
N GLU A 233 14.69 -6.14 9.12
CA GLU A 233 15.80 -6.41 8.20
C GLU A 233 15.50 -6.04 6.75
N LYS A 234 14.25 -5.69 6.43
CA LYS A 234 13.73 -5.37 5.09
C LYS A 234 13.83 -6.55 4.10
N VAL A 235 13.67 -7.77 4.63
CA VAL A 235 13.54 -9.00 3.83
C VAL A 235 12.08 -9.46 3.85
N THR A 236 11.63 -10.15 2.80
CA THR A 236 10.23 -10.60 2.69
C THR A 236 9.97 -11.80 3.58
N PHE A 237 8.78 -11.86 4.19
CA PHE A 237 8.31 -13.03 4.95
C PHE A 237 7.16 -13.69 4.19
N ILE A 238 7.34 -14.96 3.79
CA ILE A 238 6.36 -15.77 3.08
C ILE A 238 5.58 -16.59 4.11
N ASP A 239 4.26 -16.44 4.15
CA ASP A 239 3.40 -17.06 5.16
C ASP A 239 2.63 -18.26 4.57
N ASN A 240 3.27 -19.44 4.59
CA ASN A 240 2.70 -20.68 4.06
C ASN A 240 1.69 -21.35 5.01
N THR A 241 1.31 -20.68 6.11
CA THR A 241 0.46 -21.27 7.18
C THR A 241 -0.84 -21.84 6.63
N ASP A 242 -1.50 -21.11 5.72
CA ASP A 242 -2.81 -21.49 5.15
C ASP A 242 -2.69 -22.49 3.97
N LEU A 243 -1.47 -22.80 3.51
CA LEU A 243 -1.23 -23.86 2.53
C LEU A 243 -1.20 -25.26 3.17
N VAL A 244 -0.89 -25.35 4.46
CA VAL A 244 -0.76 -26.61 5.19
C VAL A 244 -2.14 -27.14 5.58
N LYS A 245 -2.41 -28.41 5.24
CA LYS A 245 -3.68 -29.08 5.48
C LYS A 245 -3.47 -30.46 6.09
N GLN A 246 -4.53 -31.03 6.65
CA GLN A 246 -4.44 -32.32 7.36
C GLN A 246 -4.04 -33.47 6.42
N GLU A 247 -4.45 -33.43 5.15
CA GLU A 247 -4.06 -34.39 4.12
C GLU A 247 -2.62 -34.22 3.60
N TYR A 248 -1.91 -33.16 4.01
CA TYR A 248 -0.55 -32.87 3.53
C TYR A 248 0.56 -33.33 4.49
N TYR A 249 0.27 -33.67 5.74
CA TYR A 249 1.28 -34.20 6.66
C TYR A 249 1.74 -35.61 6.30
N ALA A 250 3.02 -35.90 6.54
CA ALA A 250 3.54 -37.25 6.66
C ALA A 250 3.18 -37.86 8.03
N ASP A 251 3.45 -39.16 8.22
CA ASP A 251 3.09 -39.92 9.44
C ASP A 251 3.62 -39.33 10.76
N ASP A 252 4.73 -38.56 10.72
CA ASP A 252 5.31 -37.91 11.89
C ASP A 252 4.64 -36.57 12.28
N GLY A 253 3.75 -36.05 11.43
CA GLY A 253 3.04 -34.79 11.63
C GLY A 253 3.91 -33.53 11.54
N ILE A 254 5.12 -33.63 10.99
CA ILE A 254 6.11 -32.54 10.91
C ILE A 254 6.58 -32.34 9.46
N HIS A 255 6.94 -33.43 8.79
CA HIS A 255 7.26 -33.41 7.36
C HIS A 255 5.98 -33.41 6.52
N MET A 256 6.09 -32.96 5.27
CA MET A 256 4.98 -32.90 4.33
C MET A 256 5.07 -34.00 3.28
N SER A 257 3.92 -34.40 2.75
CA SER A 257 3.76 -35.30 1.60
C SER A 257 4.14 -34.60 0.28
N PRO A 258 4.42 -35.34 -0.81
CA PRO A 258 4.76 -34.76 -2.12
C PRO A 258 3.76 -33.71 -2.63
N SER A 259 2.47 -33.90 -2.34
CA SER A 259 1.37 -33.04 -2.80
C SER A 259 1.40 -31.60 -2.25
N TYR A 260 2.19 -31.33 -1.22
CA TYR A 260 2.43 -29.99 -0.68
C TYR A 260 3.47 -29.20 -1.48
N TYR A 261 4.54 -29.85 -1.95
CA TYR A 261 5.78 -29.17 -2.37
C TYR A 261 5.62 -28.32 -3.62
N THR A 262 4.86 -28.78 -4.62
CA THR A 262 4.55 -27.96 -5.80
C THR A 262 3.88 -26.66 -5.38
N ARG A 263 2.86 -26.71 -4.51
CA ARG A 263 2.14 -25.53 -4.02
C ARG A 263 3.03 -24.58 -3.23
N TRP A 264 3.97 -25.12 -2.45
CA TRP A 264 4.92 -24.32 -1.70
C TRP A 264 5.91 -23.62 -2.64
N ALA A 265 6.41 -24.31 -3.67
CA ALA A 265 7.25 -23.71 -4.70
C ALA A 265 6.49 -22.66 -5.54
N ASP A 266 5.24 -22.93 -5.92
CA ASP A 266 4.37 -21.97 -6.62
C ASP A 266 4.18 -20.68 -5.81
N HIS A 267 3.85 -20.79 -4.52
CA HIS A 267 3.68 -19.62 -3.64
C HIS A 267 5.01 -18.90 -3.32
N MET A 268 6.13 -19.61 -3.30
CA MET A 268 7.46 -18.98 -3.25
C MET A 268 7.78 -18.19 -4.53
N ALA A 269 7.39 -18.71 -5.70
CA ALA A 269 7.52 -18.01 -6.99
C ALA A 269 6.60 -16.78 -7.06
N GLU A 270 5.33 -16.91 -6.69
CA GLU A 270 4.37 -15.79 -6.59
C GLU A 270 4.90 -14.68 -5.68
N ALA A 271 5.35 -15.03 -4.47
CA ALA A 271 5.85 -14.06 -3.50
C ALA A 271 7.14 -13.36 -3.94
N ALA A 272 7.93 -13.97 -4.84
CA ALA A 272 9.17 -13.42 -5.36
C ALA A 272 9.06 -12.77 -6.76
N GLY A 273 7.98 -13.05 -7.50
CA GLY A 273 7.76 -12.60 -8.88
C GLY A 273 8.65 -13.33 -9.91
N LEU A 274 8.72 -14.67 -9.82
CA LEU A 274 9.57 -15.54 -10.65
C LEU A 274 8.91 -16.05 -11.94
#